data_AF-L7UJZ6-F1
#
_entry.id   AF-L7UJZ6-F1
#
_cell.length_a   1.000
_cell.length_b   1.000
_cell.length_c   1.000
_cell.angle_alpha   90.00
_cell.angle_beta   90.00
_cell.angle_gamma   90.00
#
_symmetry.space_group_name_H-M   'P 1'
#
loop_
_entity.id
_entity.type
_entity.pdbx_description
1 polymer ?
#
loop_
_entity_poly.entity_id
_entity_poly.type
_entity_poly.pdbx_seq_one_letter_code
_entity_poly.pdbx_strand_id
1 'polypeptide(L)'
;MAVPILKVLQLMEAKDLRALAASRKVSERHSESEVRHALSASFGESMQRLIDALDRETLYRLLRRPFRWRERRYFSPELARHSKDQLVALARAIFVQGEVPPEFGKESTHSEFNLDEYRVTSGSVAADALKNVAAHGAEDDDDSGRTVVAPAMQYLIGLSREWSRPRNLSGVLRALGMEVPERLRSSRFQEAVRKLIALGIDISEADSGRVYSPRDSSPGVDGKVRLRRARS
;
A
#
# COMPACT_ATOMS: atom_id res chain seq x y z
N MET A 1 2.94 1.41 26.78
CA MET A 1 3.33 2.55 25.93
C MET A 1 2.10 3.00 25.17
N ALA A 2 1.69 4.26 25.34
CA ALA A 2 0.60 4.83 24.56
C ALA A 2 1.03 5.01 23.11
N VAL A 3 0.16 4.69 22.15
CA VAL A 3 0.45 4.91 20.73
C VAL A 3 0.30 6.41 20.44
N PRO A 4 1.28 7.09 19.80
CA PRO A 4 1.13 8.48 19.42
C PRO A 4 -0.08 8.69 18.48
N ILE A 5 -0.86 9.74 18.71
CA ILE A 5 -2.00 10.12 17.85
C ILE A 5 -1.58 10.19 16.38
N LEU A 6 -0.43 10.79 16.09
CA LEU A 6 0.08 10.92 14.73
C LEU A 6 0.20 9.55 14.03
N LYS A 7 0.63 8.50 14.75
CA LYS A 7 0.73 7.16 14.18
C LYS A 7 -0.65 6.58 13.85
N VAL A 8 -1.66 6.85 14.68
CA VAL A 8 -3.04 6.43 14.39
C VAL A 8 -3.60 7.18 13.18
N LEU A 9 -3.36 8.49 13.09
CA LEU A 9 -3.79 9.30 11.94
C LEU A 9 -3.07 8.91 10.63
N GLN A 10 -1.83 8.42 10.70
CA GLN A 10 -1.12 7.86 9.54
C GLN A 10 -1.74 6.56 9.01
N LEU A 11 -2.44 5.82 9.87
CA LEU A 11 -3.15 4.60 9.47
C LEU A 11 -4.51 4.89 8.82
N MET A 12 -5.01 6.12 8.90
CA MET A 12 -6.29 6.50 8.32
C MET A 12 -6.17 6.80 6.83
N GLU A 13 -7.23 6.49 6.08
CA GLU A 13 -7.32 6.83 4.65
C GLU A 13 -7.58 8.33 4.47
N ALA A 14 -7.21 8.87 3.30
CA ALA A 14 -7.41 10.29 2.98
C ALA A 14 -8.89 10.73 3.10
N LYS A 15 -9.82 9.84 2.75
CA LYS A 15 -11.26 10.09 2.88
C LYS A 15 -11.67 10.29 4.34
N ASP A 16 -11.19 9.42 5.22
CA ASP A 16 -11.55 9.42 6.64
C ASP A 16 -10.90 10.63 7.34
N LEU A 17 -9.67 10.99 6.95
CA LEU A 17 -8.99 12.21 7.43
C LEU A 17 -9.75 13.48 7.04
N ARG A 18 -10.27 13.55 5.80
CA ARG A 18 -11.09 14.70 5.36
C ARG A 18 -12.43 14.77 6.09
N ALA A 19 -13.11 13.64 6.28
CA ALA A 19 -14.36 13.59 7.04
C ALA A 19 -14.14 14.06 8.50
N LEU A 20 -13.03 13.60 9.12
CA LEU A 20 -12.66 14.02 10.46
C LEU A 20 -12.29 15.52 10.51
N ALA A 21 -11.53 16.02 9.53
CA ALA A 21 -11.19 17.44 9.40
C ALA A 21 -12.43 18.33 9.25
N ALA A 22 -13.37 17.94 8.39
CA ALA A 22 -14.63 18.65 8.18
C ALA A 22 -15.47 18.73 9.47
N SER A 23 -15.62 17.61 10.19
CA SER A 23 -16.36 17.58 11.47
C SER A 23 -15.72 18.48 12.56
N ARG A 24 -14.41 18.71 12.48
CA ARG A 24 -13.65 19.54 13.42
C ARG A 24 -13.40 20.96 12.92
N LYS A 25 -13.95 21.34 11.75
CA LYS A 25 -13.72 22.64 11.10
C LYS A 25 -12.23 22.95 10.89
N VAL A 26 -11.42 21.91 10.66
CA VAL A 26 -10.02 22.05 10.27
C VAL A 26 -10.00 22.33 8.77
N SER A 27 -9.33 23.41 8.37
CA SER A 27 -9.37 23.94 6.99
C SER A 27 -9.01 22.89 5.94
N GLU A 28 -9.79 22.81 4.86
CA GLU A 28 -9.61 21.83 3.77
C GLU A 28 -8.45 22.15 2.82
N ARG A 29 -7.80 23.32 2.97
CA ARG A 29 -6.74 23.80 2.06
C ARG A 29 -5.35 23.23 2.36
N HIS A 30 -5.25 22.30 3.30
CA HIS A 30 -3.99 21.75 3.79
C HIS A 30 -3.59 20.48 3.05
N SER A 31 -2.28 20.26 2.88
CA SER A 31 -1.74 18.99 2.41
C SER A 31 -2.11 17.85 3.39
N GLU A 32 -2.15 16.58 2.96
CA GLU A 32 -2.53 15.47 3.87
C GLU A 32 -1.66 15.40 5.13
N SER A 33 -0.37 15.75 5.01
CA SER A 33 0.54 15.81 6.14
C SER A 33 0.12 16.91 7.13
N GLU A 34 -0.16 18.11 6.62
CA GLU A 34 -0.66 19.23 7.42
C GLU A 34 -2.00 18.92 8.08
N VAL A 35 -2.93 18.25 7.38
CA VAL A 35 -4.21 17.83 7.95
C VAL A 35 -3.99 16.89 9.14
N ARG A 36 -3.05 15.93 9.04
CA ARG A 36 -2.71 15.02 10.15
C ARG A 36 -2.13 15.79 11.34
N HIS A 37 -1.24 16.75 11.09
CA HIS A 37 -0.65 17.57 12.16
C HIS A 37 -1.70 18.49 12.81
N ALA A 38 -2.55 19.14 12.02
CA ALA A 38 -3.62 20.01 12.51
C ALA A 38 -4.67 19.22 13.32
N LEU A 39 -5.05 18.02 12.85
CA LEU A 39 -5.90 17.11 13.62
C LEU A 39 -5.21 16.70 14.92
N SER A 40 -3.96 16.28 14.88
CA SER A 40 -3.19 15.92 16.09
C SER A 40 -3.17 17.06 17.12
N ALA A 41 -2.98 18.31 16.66
CA ALA A 41 -3.03 19.50 17.52
C ALA A 41 -4.44 19.74 18.08
N SER A 42 -5.49 19.59 17.27
CA SER A 42 -6.88 19.79 17.70
C SER A 42 -7.34 18.81 18.79
N PHE A 43 -6.78 17.59 18.80
CA PHE A 43 -7.09 16.58 19.81
C PHE A 43 -6.25 16.71 21.09
N GLY A 44 -5.24 17.59 21.10
CA GLY A 44 -4.43 17.91 22.29
C GLY A 44 -3.84 16.68 22.96
N GLU A 45 -3.25 15.78 22.15
CA GLU A 45 -2.67 14.49 22.59
C GLU A 45 -3.66 13.48 23.22
N SER A 46 -4.94 13.82 23.32
CA SER A 46 -5.96 12.94 23.87
C SER A 46 -6.45 11.89 22.86
N MET A 47 -5.84 10.71 22.91
CA MET A 47 -6.22 9.55 22.07
C MET A 47 -7.70 9.17 22.28
N GLN A 48 -8.23 9.30 23.49
CA GLN A 48 -9.64 9.03 23.79
C GLN A 48 -10.58 9.93 22.98
N ARG A 49 -10.30 11.24 22.96
CA ARG A 49 -11.10 12.20 22.18
C ARG A 49 -11.05 11.93 20.69
N LEU A 50 -9.92 11.43 20.17
CA LEU A 50 -9.81 11.00 18.79
C LEU A 50 -10.75 9.82 18.53
N ILE A 51 -10.64 8.74 19.30
CA ILE A 51 -11.43 7.51 19.12
C ILE A 51 -12.93 7.81 19.18
N ASP A 52 -13.35 8.65 20.13
CA ASP A 52 -14.77 8.99 20.31
C ASP A 52 -15.34 9.81 19.13
N ALA A 53 -14.47 10.59 18.47
CA ALA A 53 -14.83 11.39 17.31
C ALA A 53 -14.90 10.57 16.01
N LEU A 54 -14.33 9.37 15.97
CA LEU A 54 -14.40 8.52 14.79
C LEU A 54 -15.81 7.94 14.61
N ASP A 55 -16.23 7.81 13.35
CA ASP A 55 -17.45 7.09 13.02
C ASP A 55 -17.23 5.56 13.07
N ARG A 56 -18.32 4.81 12.99
CA ARG A 56 -18.29 3.35 13.07
C ARG A 56 -17.46 2.74 11.93
N GLU A 57 -17.59 3.27 10.71
CA GLU A 57 -16.91 2.73 9.52
C GLU A 57 -15.39 2.94 9.59
N THR A 58 -14.97 4.12 10.04
CA THR A 58 -13.58 4.49 10.25
C THR A 58 -12.96 3.66 11.37
N LEU A 59 -13.67 3.48 12.50
CA LEU A 59 -13.23 2.59 13.57
C LEU A 59 -13.07 1.15 13.08
N TYR A 60 -14.04 0.66 12.30
CA TYR A 60 -13.98 -0.67 11.70
C TYR A 60 -12.76 -0.80 10.78
N ARG A 61 -12.51 0.16 9.88
CA ARG A 61 -11.33 0.15 8.99
C ARG A 61 -10.01 0.20 9.76
N LEU A 62 -9.95 1.02 10.81
CA LEU A 62 -8.77 1.16 11.65
C LEU A 62 -8.44 -0.15 12.36
N LEU A 63 -9.45 -0.76 13.00
CA LEU A 63 -9.28 -1.99 13.77
C LEU A 63 -9.16 -3.24 12.91
N ARG A 64 -9.73 -3.25 11.68
CA ARG A 64 -9.64 -4.37 10.74
C ARG A 64 -8.20 -4.65 10.29
N ARG A 65 -7.33 -3.63 10.33
CA ARG A 65 -5.94 -3.76 9.88
C ARG A 65 -5.15 -4.66 10.85
N PRO A 66 -4.35 -5.61 10.34
CA PRO A 66 -3.46 -6.37 11.19
C PRO A 66 -2.43 -5.44 11.83
N PHE A 67 -2.13 -5.63 13.11
CA PHE A 67 -1.14 -4.83 13.84
C PHE A 67 -0.21 -5.72 14.66
N ARG A 68 0.99 -5.21 14.96
CA ARG A 68 1.97 -5.86 15.84
C ARG A 68 1.89 -5.24 17.23
N TRP A 69 1.90 -6.09 18.26
CA TRP A 69 1.93 -5.68 19.66
C TRP A 69 2.82 -6.63 20.47
N ARG A 70 3.86 -6.09 21.13
CA ARG A 70 4.86 -6.87 21.89
C ARG A 70 5.38 -8.08 21.10
N GLU A 71 5.87 -7.82 19.89
CA GLU A 71 6.40 -8.80 18.92
C GLU A 71 5.39 -9.81 18.35
N ARG A 72 4.17 -9.85 18.90
CA ARG A 72 3.09 -10.70 18.41
C ARG A 72 2.23 -9.97 17.39
N ARG A 73 1.78 -10.71 16.40
CA ARG A 73 0.89 -10.20 15.36
C ARG A 73 -0.54 -10.58 15.68
N TYR A 74 -1.43 -9.60 15.65
CA TYR A 74 -2.84 -9.78 15.95
C TYR A 74 -3.67 -9.56 14.70
N PHE A 75 -4.65 -10.43 14.51
CA PHE A 75 -5.66 -10.32 13.48
C PHE A 75 -6.95 -9.77 14.05
N SER A 76 -7.62 -8.99 13.22
CA SER A 76 -8.89 -8.42 13.59
C SER A 76 -9.98 -9.49 13.51
N PRO A 77 -10.83 -9.62 14.55
CA PRO A 77 -11.98 -10.53 14.52
C PRO A 77 -13.04 -10.07 13.51
N GLU A 78 -14.16 -10.80 13.43
CA GLU A 78 -15.32 -10.40 12.64
C GLU A 78 -15.99 -9.14 13.23
N LEU A 79 -15.39 -7.98 12.98
CA LEU A 79 -15.83 -6.69 13.51
C LEU A 79 -17.11 -6.15 12.86
N ALA A 80 -17.61 -6.79 11.79
CA ALA A 80 -18.78 -6.33 11.04
C ALA A 80 -20.07 -6.32 11.87
N ARG A 81 -20.17 -7.21 12.86
CA ARG A 81 -21.32 -7.34 13.77
C ARG A 81 -21.26 -6.40 14.98
N HIS A 82 -20.13 -5.74 15.18
CA HIS A 82 -19.92 -4.90 16.37
C HIS A 82 -20.61 -3.54 16.21
N SER A 83 -21.20 -3.07 17.31
CA SER A 83 -21.75 -1.72 17.42
C SER A 83 -20.62 -0.67 17.48
N LYS A 84 -20.96 0.61 17.30
CA LYS A 84 -19.97 1.69 17.43
C LYS A 84 -19.32 1.66 18.83
N ASP A 85 -20.11 1.50 19.88
CA ASP A 85 -19.62 1.52 21.26
C ASP A 85 -18.69 0.35 21.56
N GLN A 86 -18.97 -0.83 20.98
CA GLN A 86 -18.07 -1.98 21.06
C GLN A 86 -16.74 -1.71 20.35
N LEU A 87 -16.77 -1.12 19.14
CA LEU A 87 -15.55 -0.75 18.42
C LEU A 87 -14.74 0.32 19.17
N VAL A 88 -15.42 1.29 19.80
CA VAL A 88 -14.77 2.30 20.66
C VAL A 88 -14.09 1.63 21.85
N ALA A 89 -14.74 0.67 22.51
CA ALA A 89 -14.15 -0.07 23.62
C ALA A 89 -12.87 -0.83 23.20
N LEU A 90 -12.90 -1.51 22.04
CA LEU A 90 -11.74 -2.22 21.50
C LEU A 90 -10.60 -1.28 21.11
N ALA A 91 -10.92 -0.16 20.46
CA ALA A 91 -9.93 0.86 20.11
C ALA A 91 -9.30 1.48 21.36
N ARG A 92 -10.08 1.72 22.42
CA ARG A 92 -9.55 2.23 23.69
C ARG A 92 -8.62 1.21 24.35
N ALA A 93 -8.99 -0.07 24.36
CA ALA A 93 -8.11 -1.12 24.87
C ALA A 93 -6.75 -1.12 24.14
N ILE A 94 -6.76 -1.08 22.81
CA ILE A 94 -5.52 -1.17 22.01
C ILE A 94 -4.69 0.12 22.07
N PHE A 95 -5.30 1.27 21.77
CA PHE A 95 -4.55 2.51 21.56
C PHE A 95 -4.34 3.34 22.83
N VAL A 96 -5.22 3.20 23.82
CA VAL A 96 -5.15 3.96 25.09
C VAL A 96 -4.52 3.11 26.19
N GLN A 97 -5.05 1.92 26.43
CA GLN A 97 -4.57 1.03 27.51
C GLN A 97 -3.32 0.25 27.08
N GLY A 98 -3.14 0.03 25.77
CA GLY A 98 -2.04 -0.78 25.27
C GLY A 98 -2.24 -2.27 25.58
N GLU A 99 -3.49 -2.70 25.58
CA GLU A 99 -3.90 -4.07 25.81
C GLU A 99 -4.56 -4.61 24.55
N VAL A 100 -4.28 -5.85 24.20
CA VAL A 100 -4.92 -6.49 23.06
C VAL A 100 -6.09 -7.31 23.58
N PRO A 101 -7.34 -6.97 23.20
CA PRO A 101 -8.51 -7.72 23.63
C PRO A 101 -8.40 -9.19 23.21
N PRO A 102 -8.94 -10.14 24.00
CA PRO A 102 -8.85 -11.58 23.70
C PRO A 102 -9.54 -11.96 22.38
N GLU A 103 -10.45 -11.11 21.91
CA GLU A 103 -11.16 -11.24 20.63
C GLU A 103 -10.20 -11.15 19.42
N PHE A 104 -9.06 -10.46 19.58
CA PHE A 104 -8.02 -10.43 18.57
C PHE A 104 -7.22 -11.73 18.67
N GLY A 105 -7.55 -12.66 17.77
CA GLY A 105 -6.98 -14.01 17.73
C GLY A 105 -5.44 -14.01 17.66
N LYS A 106 -4.86 -15.09 18.19
CA LYS A 106 -3.41 -15.34 18.17
C LYS A 106 -3.11 -16.26 16.98
N GLU A 107 -2.08 -15.89 16.22
CA GLU A 107 -1.43 -16.69 15.17
C GLU A 107 -2.13 -16.79 13.81
N SER A 108 -1.54 -16.12 12.82
CA SER A 108 -1.51 -16.67 11.46
C SER A 108 -0.04 -16.87 11.07
N THR A 109 0.28 -18.07 10.57
CA THR A 109 1.53 -18.46 9.91
C THR A 109 1.65 -17.92 8.47
N HIS A 110 0.84 -16.93 8.09
CA HIS A 110 0.88 -16.38 6.73
C HIS A 110 2.08 -15.45 6.53
N SER A 111 2.98 -15.86 5.64
CA SER A 111 4.17 -15.16 5.11
C SER A 111 3.85 -13.88 4.30
N GLU A 112 2.80 -13.14 4.67
CA GLU A 112 2.42 -11.93 3.93
C GLU A 112 3.04 -10.65 4.48
N PHE A 113 3.90 -10.67 5.50
CA PHE A 113 4.32 -9.41 6.16
C PHE A 113 5.69 -9.52 6.81
N ASN A 114 6.74 -9.19 6.07
CA ASN A 114 8.04 -8.87 6.66
C ASN A 114 8.05 -7.35 6.96
N LEU A 115 7.64 -6.97 8.17
CA LEU A 115 7.77 -5.59 8.67
C LEU A 115 9.16 -5.32 9.26
N ASP A 116 10.09 -6.29 9.17
CA ASP A 116 11.44 -6.23 9.72
C ASP A 116 12.55 -6.03 8.65
N GLU A 117 12.24 -5.89 7.36
CA GLU A 117 13.23 -5.48 6.33
C GLU A 117 13.47 -3.95 6.27
N TYR A 118 13.19 -3.25 7.38
CA TYR A 118 13.70 -1.92 7.66
C TYR A 118 14.93 -2.00 8.57
N ARG A 119 15.92 -2.82 8.20
CA ARG A 119 17.29 -2.71 8.72
C ARG A 119 18.31 -3.34 7.76
N VAL A 120 19.10 -2.46 7.15
CA VAL A 120 20.53 -2.59 6.82
C VAL A 120 21.05 -4.02 6.64
N THR A 121 21.25 -4.42 5.39
CA THR A 121 22.36 -5.29 5.00
C THR A 121 22.95 -4.79 3.68
N SER A 122 23.86 -3.82 3.80
CA SER A 122 24.94 -3.62 2.84
C SER A 122 25.82 -4.87 2.86
N GLY A 123 26.11 -5.45 1.68
CA GLY A 123 26.88 -6.70 1.60
C GLY A 123 27.14 -7.19 0.18
N SER A 124 27.79 -6.35 -0.63
CA SER A 124 28.81 -6.68 -1.64
C SER A 124 28.86 -8.12 -2.18
N VAL A 125 28.59 -8.30 -3.49
CA VAL A 125 29.61 -8.85 -4.41
C VAL A 125 29.41 -8.37 -5.87
N ALA A 126 30.50 -7.82 -6.42
CA ALA A 126 30.90 -7.83 -7.84
C ALA A 126 30.11 -6.98 -8.86
N ALA A 127 30.31 -5.66 -8.78
CA ALA A 127 30.37 -4.81 -9.97
C ALA A 127 31.81 -4.82 -10.51
N ASP A 128 32.09 -5.72 -11.43
CA ASP A 128 33.09 -5.48 -12.46
C ASP A 128 32.37 -4.88 -13.66
N ALA A 129 32.98 -3.89 -14.29
CA ALA A 129 32.49 -3.12 -15.44
C ALA A 129 31.51 -1.95 -15.12
N LEU A 130 32.06 -0.77 -14.87
CA LEU A 130 32.29 0.20 -15.96
C LEU A 130 32.97 1.47 -15.42
N LYS A 131 34.24 1.59 -15.82
CA LYS A 131 35.09 2.78 -15.73
C LYS A 131 34.64 3.83 -16.75
N ASN A 132 34.84 5.08 -16.35
CA ASN A 132 34.98 6.31 -17.16
C ASN A 132 33.68 6.99 -17.62
N VAL A 133 33.32 8.12 -17.00
CA VAL A 133 33.58 9.48 -17.54
C VAL A 133 33.62 10.47 -16.36
N ALA A 134 34.47 11.47 -16.50
CA ALA A 134 35.06 12.35 -15.51
C ALA A 134 34.14 13.40 -14.87
N ALA A 135 34.39 13.61 -13.57
CA ALA A 135 34.61 14.88 -12.86
C ALA A 135 33.65 16.05 -13.07
N HIS A 136 32.82 16.32 -12.05
CA HIS A 136 32.81 17.60 -11.31
C HIS A 136 32.28 17.31 -9.89
N GLY A 137 33.03 17.72 -8.87
CA GLY A 137 32.75 17.41 -7.47
C GLY A 137 31.81 18.39 -6.79
N ALA A 138 31.07 17.88 -5.80
CA ALA A 138 30.90 18.45 -4.46
C ALA A 138 29.95 17.54 -3.67
N GLU A 139 30.38 17.17 -2.46
CA GLU A 139 29.56 17.02 -1.25
C GLU A 139 28.67 15.77 -1.12
N ASP A 140 29.22 14.80 -0.38
CA ASP A 140 28.63 14.21 0.83
C ASP A 140 27.10 14.04 0.85
N ASP A 141 26.61 12.85 0.50
CA ASP A 141 25.38 12.34 1.11
C ASP A 141 25.32 10.81 1.07
N ASP A 142 24.91 10.27 2.21
CA ASP A 142 24.95 8.87 2.62
C ASP A 142 24.10 7.98 1.68
N ASP A 143 24.78 7.05 0.99
CA ASP A 143 24.18 6.04 0.09
C ASP A 143 23.36 5.02 0.89
N SER A 144 22.15 5.43 1.29
CA SER A 144 21.12 4.51 1.75
C SER A 144 20.36 3.98 0.54
N GLY A 145 20.80 2.84 0.03
CA GLY A 145 20.23 2.08 -1.09
C GLY A 145 18.73 1.76 -0.96
N ARG A 146 17.88 2.78 -1.09
CA ARG A 146 16.44 2.67 -1.29
C ARG A 146 16.20 2.44 -2.77
N THR A 147 15.98 1.19 -3.17
CA THR A 147 15.38 0.92 -4.47
C THR A 147 13.96 1.49 -4.45
N VAL A 148 13.79 2.70 -4.98
CA VAL A 148 12.50 3.37 -5.13
C VAL A 148 11.68 2.51 -6.11
N VAL A 149 10.86 1.61 -5.58
CA VAL A 149 9.86 0.93 -6.39
C VAL A 149 8.90 2.02 -6.85
N ALA A 150 8.94 2.32 -8.15
CA ALA A 150 8.14 3.37 -8.73
C ALA A 150 6.67 3.22 -8.28
N PRO A 151 5.98 4.29 -7.85
CA PRO A 151 4.61 4.25 -7.35
C PRO A 151 3.64 3.46 -8.24
N ALA A 152 3.93 3.42 -9.53
CA ALA A 152 3.15 2.72 -10.53
C ALA A 152 3.13 1.18 -10.35
N MET A 153 4.16 0.56 -9.75
CA MET A 153 4.25 -0.90 -9.52
C MET A 153 3.36 -1.39 -8.35
N GLN A 154 2.91 -0.50 -7.46
CA GLN A 154 2.26 -0.89 -6.20
C GLN A 154 0.99 -1.74 -6.40
N TYR A 155 0.23 -1.49 -7.47
CA TYR A 155 -0.99 -2.25 -7.70
C TYR A 155 -0.76 -3.62 -8.33
N LEU A 156 0.37 -3.84 -9.01
CA LEU A 156 0.72 -5.14 -9.58
C LEU A 156 1.02 -6.15 -8.47
N ILE A 157 1.59 -5.65 -7.37
CA ILE A 157 1.93 -6.41 -6.16
C ILE A 157 0.66 -6.79 -5.37
N GLY A 158 -0.39 -5.96 -5.42
CA GLY A 158 -1.66 -6.17 -4.72
C GLY A 158 -2.70 -7.04 -5.45
N LEU A 159 -2.33 -7.70 -6.55
CA LEU A 159 -3.27 -8.54 -7.30
C LEU A 159 -3.58 -9.86 -6.57
N SER A 160 -4.87 -10.19 -6.47
CA SER A 160 -5.33 -11.48 -5.98
C SER A 160 -5.25 -12.55 -7.07
N ARG A 161 -5.60 -13.80 -6.74
CA ARG A 161 -5.73 -14.90 -7.72
C ARG A 161 -6.95 -14.76 -8.64
N GLU A 162 -7.83 -13.80 -8.35
CA GLU A 162 -9.00 -13.49 -9.16
C GLU A 162 -8.66 -12.44 -10.22
N TRP A 163 -9.39 -12.47 -11.33
CA TRP A 163 -9.23 -11.43 -12.35
C TRP A 163 -9.66 -10.07 -11.81
N SER A 164 -8.75 -9.10 -11.89
CA SER A 164 -9.08 -7.72 -11.58
C SER A 164 -10.12 -7.15 -12.55
N ARG A 165 -10.72 -6.01 -12.15
CA ARG A 165 -11.58 -5.21 -13.04
C ARG A 165 -10.81 -4.80 -14.31
N PRO A 166 -11.47 -4.59 -15.45
CA PRO A 166 -10.83 -4.09 -16.67
C PRO A 166 -10.03 -2.81 -16.43
N ARG A 167 -8.82 -2.76 -16.97
CA ARG A 167 -7.88 -1.64 -16.85
C ARG A 167 -7.33 -1.27 -18.22
N ASN A 168 -6.98 -0.01 -18.40
CA ASN A 168 -6.30 0.45 -19.62
C ASN A 168 -4.87 -0.07 -19.63
N LEU A 169 -4.45 -0.62 -20.78
CA LEU A 169 -3.11 -1.16 -20.96
C LEU A 169 -2.00 -0.11 -20.79
N SER A 170 -2.25 1.14 -21.17
CA SER A 170 -1.36 2.29 -20.89
C SER A 170 -1.03 2.45 -19.40
N GLY A 171 -2.01 2.21 -18.51
CA GLY A 171 -1.79 2.20 -17.06
C GLY A 171 -0.87 1.06 -16.64
N VAL A 172 -1.03 -0.12 -17.24
CA VAL A 172 -0.19 -1.31 -17.00
C VAL A 172 1.24 -1.11 -17.47
N LEU A 173 1.45 -0.47 -18.62
CA LEU A 173 2.79 -0.15 -19.09
C LEU A 173 3.50 0.83 -18.13
N ARG A 174 2.80 1.89 -17.71
CA ARG A 174 3.33 2.84 -16.74
C ARG A 174 3.68 2.16 -15.41
N ALA A 175 2.85 1.21 -14.98
CA ALA A 175 3.08 0.41 -13.79
C ALA A 175 4.36 -0.39 -13.84
N LEU A 176 4.63 -1.01 -14.99
CA LEU A 176 5.87 -1.74 -15.26
C LEU A 176 7.10 -0.83 -15.45
N GLY A 177 6.97 0.48 -15.23
CA GLY A 177 8.01 1.46 -15.50
C GLY A 177 8.33 1.61 -16.99
N MET A 178 7.42 1.19 -17.87
CA MET A 178 7.59 1.31 -19.31
C MET A 178 6.99 2.63 -19.80
N GLU A 179 7.72 3.33 -20.67
CA GLU A 179 7.19 4.49 -21.37
C GLU A 179 5.98 4.08 -22.22
N VAL A 180 4.92 4.90 -22.15
CA VAL A 180 3.63 4.69 -22.83
C VAL A 180 3.71 5.34 -24.22
N PRO A 181 3.84 4.56 -25.30
CA PRO A 181 3.87 5.12 -26.65
C PRO A 181 2.47 5.56 -27.08
N GLU A 182 2.39 6.52 -28.00
CA GLU A 182 1.13 6.89 -28.66
C GLU A 182 0.52 5.70 -29.43
N ARG A 183 1.37 4.81 -29.96
CA ARG A 183 0.95 3.57 -30.63
C ARG A 183 1.74 2.37 -30.13
N LEU A 184 1.05 1.40 -29.53
CA LEU A 184 1.69 0.22 -28.95
C LEU A 184 2.03 -0.82 -30.03
N ARG A 185 3.32 -1.07 -30.24
CA ARG A 185 3.82 -2.12 -31.13
C ARG A 185 3.78 -3.48 -30.42
N SER A 186 3.57 -4.56 -31.18
CA SER A 186 3.51 -5.93 -30.64
C SER A 186 4.78 -6.33 -29.89
N SER A 187 5.97 -5.96 -30.35
CA SER A 187 7.23 -6.28 -29.66
C SER A 187 7.29 -5.72 -28.24
N ARG A 188 6.83 -4.48 -28.06
CA ARG A 188 6.80 -3.80 -26.75
C ARG A 188 5.70 -4.36 -25.84
N PHE A 189 4.56 -4.73 -26.42
CA PHE A 189 3.54 -5.46 -25.68
C PHE A 189 4.05 -6.83 -25.20
N GLN A 190 4.74 -7.59 -26.05
CA GLN A 190 5.33 -8.88 -25.71
C GLN A 190 6.40 -8.75 -24.62
N GLU A 191 7.15 -7.64 -24.61
CA GLU A 191 8.06 -7.30 -23.51
C GLU A 191 7.29 -7.06 -22.20
N ALA A 192 6.19 -6.30 -22.24
CA ALA A 192 5.34 -6.06 -21.07
C ALA A 192 4.73 -7.37 -20.53
N VAL A 193 4.27 -8.26 -21.40
CA VAL A 193 3.75 -9.59 -21.01
C VAL A 193 4.85 -10.43 -20.35
N ARG A 194 6.07 -10.43 -20.91
CA ARG A 194 7.21 -11.14 -20.28
C ARG A 194 7.53 -10.61 -18.89
N LYS A 195 7.52 -9.29 -18.71
CA LYS A 195 7.75 -8.65 -17.41
C LYS A 195 6.65 -9.02 -16.40
N LEU A 196 5.37 -9.02 -16.81
CA LEU A 196 4.26 -9.45 -15.95
C LEU A 196 4.38 -10.91 -15.54
N ILE A 197 4.69 -11.81 -16.47
CA ILE A 197 4.88 -13.23 -16.18
C ILE A 197 6.05 -13.46 -15.22
N ALA A 198 7.16 -12.75 -15.40
CA ALA A 198 8.30 -12.81 -14.48
C ALA A 198 7.94 -12.35 -13.06
N LEU A 199 6.95 -11.46 -12.92
CA LEU A 199 6.39 -11.03 -11.65
C LEU A 199 5.28 -11.97 -11.13
N GLY A 200 5.02 -13.09 -11.82
CA GLY A 200 3.95 -14.02 -11.48
C GLY A 200 2.55 -13.45 -11.71
N ILE A 201 2.38 -12.63 -12.74
CA ILE A 201 1.10 -11.98 -13.08
C ILE A 201 0.65 -12.43 -14.47
N ASP A 202 -0.57 -12.97 -14.53
CA ASP A 202 -1.26 -13.24 -15.79
C ASP A 202 -2.01 -11.98 -16.26
N ILE A 203 -2.09 -11.81 -17.57
CA ILE A 203 -2.83 -10.74 -18.22
C ILE A 203 -3.81 -11.35 -19.23
N SER A 204 -5.04 -10.87 -19.26
CA SER A 204 -6.08 -11.30 -20.21
C SER A 204 -6.79 -10.12 -20.85
N GLU A 205 -7.39 -10.37 -22.01
CA GLU A 205 -8.30 -9.43 -22.67
C GLU A 205 -9.59 -9.27 -21.86
N ALA A 206 -10.02 -8.03 -21.65
CA ALA A 206 -11.14 -7.77 -20.75
C ALA A 206 -12.49 -8.31 -21.23
N ASP A 207 -12.67 -8.41 -22.55
CA ASP A 207 -13.95 -8.76 -23.18
C ASP A 207 -14.02 -10.26 -23.51
N SER A 208 -12.97 -10.82 -24.12
CA SER A 208 -12.92 -12.23 -24.49
C SER A 208 -12.44 -13.16 -23.36
N GLY A 209 -11.76 -12.60 -22.35
CA GLY A 209 -11.11 -13.38 -21.29
C GLY A 209 -9.88 -14.18 -21.75
N ARG A 210 -9.45 -14.02 -23.01
CA ARG A 210 -8.26 -14.68 -23.56
C ARG A 210 -7.01 -14.24 -22.79
N VAL A 211 -6.28 -15.19 -22.24
CA VAL A 211 -4.98 -14.93 -21.58
C VAL A 211 -3.93 -14.65 -22.64
N TYR A 212 -3.18 -13.57 -22.47
CA TYR A 212 -2.09 -13.21 -23.36
C TYR A 212 -0.80 -13.92 -22.97
N SER A 213 -0.07 -14.34 -23.99
CA SER A 213 1.26 -14.93 -23.94
C SER A 213 2.29 -13.98 -24.60
N PRO A 214 3.59 -14.19 -24.37
CA PRO A 214 4.66 -13.42 -25.04
C PRO A 214 4.71 -13.51 -26.56
N ARG A 215 3.84 -14.33 -27.19
CA ARG A 215 3.76 -14.48 -28.65
C ARG A 215 2.57 -13.75 -29.25
N ASP A 216 1.65 -13.26 -28.41
CA ASP A 216 0.44 -12.60 -28.89
C ASP A 216 0.74 -11.18 -29.39
N SER A 217 -0.15 -10.70 -30.26
CA SER A 217 -0.10 -9.34 -30.80
C SER A 217 -0.74 -8.34 -29.82
N SER A 218 -0.31 -7.09 -29.91
CA SER A 218 -0.83 -6.03 -29.04
C SER A 218 -2.32 -5.75 -29.32
N PRO A 219 -3.16 -5.60 -28.27
CA PRO A 219 -4.53 -5.11 -28.41
C PRO A 219 -4.62 -3.58 -28.61
N GLY A 220 -3.49 -2.89 -28.85
CA GLY A 220 -3.43 -1.43 -28.91
C GLY A 220 -3.24 -0.79 -27.53
N VAL A 221 -2.80 0.47 -27.50
CA VAL A 221 -2.45 1.17 -26.25
C VAL A 221 -3.65 1.44 -25.34
N ASP A 222 -4.82 1.62 -25.94
CA ASP A 222 -6.10 1.84 -25.25
C ASP A 222 -6.87 0.54 -24.97
N GLY A 223 -6.27 -0.62 -25.30
CA GLY A 223 -6.86 -1.92 -25.05
C GLY A 223 -7.15 -2.13 -23.56
N LYS A 224 -8.30 -2.76 -23.27
CA LYS A 224 -8.70 -3.10 -21.90
C LYS A 224 -8.23 -4.50 -21.55
N VAL A 225 -7.55 -4.61 -20.42
CA VAL A 225 -6.97 -5.85 -19.93
C VAL A 225 -7.36 -6.11 -18.48
N ARG A 226 -7.35 -7.38 -18.08
CA ARG A 226 -7.48 -7.81 -16.68
C ARG A 226 -6.19 -8.47 -16.26
N LEU A 227 -5.85 -8.29 -15.00
CA LEU A 227 -4.64 -8.86 -14.39
C LEU A 227 -5.02 -9.75 -13.21
N ARG A 228 -4.27 -10.82 -12.97
CA ARG A 228 -4.35 -11.63 -11.75
C ARG A 228 -2.98 -12.19 -11.40
N ARG A 229 -2.81 -12.64 -10.16
CA ARG A 229 -1.65 -13.45 -9.78
C ARG A 229 -1.73 -14.83 -10.44
N ALA A 230 -0.65 -15.26 -11.08
CA ALA A 230 -0.54 -16.57 -11.69
C ALA A 230 -0.75 -17.67 -10.63
N ARG A 231 -1.39 -18.76 -11.04
CA ARG A 231 -1.53 -19.96 -10.20
C ARG A 231 -0.21 -20.73 -10.28
N SER A 232 0.74 -20.37 -9.42
CA SER A 232 1.89 -21.21 -9.07
C SER A 232 1.43 -22.44 -8.32
#